data_AF-A0A1B3X184-F1
#
_entry.id   AF-A0A1B3X184-F1
#
_cell.length_a   1.000
_cell.length_b   1.000
_cell.length_c   1.000
_cell.angle_alpha   90.00
_cell.angle_beta   90.00
_cell.angle_gamma   90.00
#
_symmetry.space_group_name_H-M   'P 1'
#
loop_
_entity.id
_entity.type
_entity.pdbx_description
1 polymer ?
#
loop_
_entity_poly.entity_id
_entity_poly.type
_entity_poly.pdbx_seq_one_letter_code
_entity_poly.pdbx_strand_id
1 'polypeptide(L)'
;MTIRFPIRIIAAALFALSAVLGAPNAQDALLAIGTPAAAAQEAQTEPSYWQMYYNFAPPTDEFIAGLAAEQGVAYTPGKKGEARFYADDGRPIYPSNDGAVGLIVTVTLPAGDVLTRYGKPTGRYVSPDGMTFEQRALPSTTSEGDFHVYCVERPIDGVQKGKIAPWFGRTGGGIQYKLPDRIVNLMEASMLREVDLAEEKEAA
;
A
#
# COMPACT_ATOMS: atom_id res chain seq x y z
N MET A 1 56.87 -17.32 -7.88
CA MET A 1 55.69 -17.09 -8.73
C MET A 1 54.81 -16.08 -8.01
N THR A 2 54.77 -14.88 -8.54
CA THR A 2 54.48 -13.63 -7.81
C THR A 2 52.98 -13.35 -7.72
N ILE A 3 52.56 -12.88 -6.55
CA ILE A 3 51.20 -12.55 -6.07
C ILE A 3 50.58 -11.37 -6.87
N ARG A 4 49.23 -11.32 -6.98
CA ARG A 4 48.41 -10.10 -6.77
C ARG A 4 46.88 -10.32 -6.86
N PHE A 5 46.20 -10.08 -5.74
CA PHE A 5 44.76 -9.82 -5.62
C PHE A 5 44.46 -8.35 -6.02
N PRO A 6 43.34 -8.03 -6.69
CA PRO A 6 42.96 -6.64 -6.93
C PRO A 6 42.25 -6.02 -5.71
N ILE A 7 42.92 -5.04 -5.12
CA ILE A 7 42.40 -4.09 -4.12
C ILE A 7 41.42 -3.14 -4.83
N ARG A 8 40.18 -3.03 -4.32
CA ARG A 8 39.24 -1.96 -4.70
C ARG A 8 39.59 -0.69 -3.90
N ILE A 9 40.01 0.35 -4.59
CA ILE A 9 40.36 1.65 -4.03
C ILE A 9 39.07 2.44 -3.74
N ILE A 10 38.90 2.84 -2.49
CA ILE A 10 37.89 3.80 -2.05
C ILE A 10 38.39 5.20 -2.43
N ALA A 11 37.71 5.86 -3.36
CA ALA A 11 38.00 7.24 -3.72
C ALA A 11 37.40 8.19 -2.67
N ALA A 12 38.24 8.80 -1.85
CA ALA A 12 37.88 9.92 -1.00
C ALA A 12 37.91 11.22 -1.85
N ALA A 13 36.75 11.84 -2.04
CA ALA A 13 36.67 13.15 -2.67
C ALA A 13 37.01 14.24 -1.64
N LEU A 14 38.18 14.87 -1.79
CA LEU A 14 38.51 16.13 -1.12
C LEU A 14 37.75 17.27 -1.80
N PHE A 15 36.89 17.97 -1.06
CA PHE A 15 36.41 19.30 -1.46
C PHE A 15 37.42 20.35 -0.99
N ALA A 16 38.14 20.96 -1.93
CA ALA A 16 38.96 22.13 -1.70
C ALA A 16 38.06 23.39 -1.70
N LEU A 17 37.94 24.04 -0.55
CA LEU A 17 37.23 25.31 -0.44
C LEU A 17 38.15 26.44 -0.91
N SER A 18 37.90 26.96 -2.11
CA SER A 18 38.59 28.15 -2.63
C SER A 18 37.76 29.39 -2.31
N ALA A 19 38.21 30.21 -1.36
CA ALA A 19 37.61 31.51 -1.10
C ALA A 19 38.15 32.53 -2.12
N VAL A 20 37.31 32.96 -3.06
CA VAL A 20 37.59 34.16 -3.88
C VAL A 20 36.91 35.34 -3.20
N LEU A 21 37.71 36.29 -2.72
CA LEU A 21 37.28 37.59 -2.22
C LEU A 21 36.78 38.45 -3.39
N GLY A 22 35.46 38.54 -3.56
CA GLY A 22 34.81 39.57 -4.36
C GLY A 22 34.66 40.85 -3.53
N ALA A 23 35.03 42.00 -4.10
CA ALA A 23 34.95 43.32 -3.47
C ALA A 23 33.49 43.71 -3.13
N PRO A 24 33.25 44.51 -2.07
CA PRO A 24 31.92 44.98 -1.74
C PRO A 24 31.55 46.12 -2.68
N ASN A 25 30.41 46.01 -3.38
CA ASN A 25 29.82 47.17 -4.03
C ASN A 25 28.36 47.33 -3.59
N ALA A 26 28.05 48.56 -3.21
CA ALA A 26 26.97 48.94 -2.33
C ALA A 26 25.58 48.84 -3.00
N GLN A 27 24.68 48.17 -2.31
CA GLN A 27 23.28 48.59 -2.15
C GLN A 27 22.84 48.08 -0.77
N ASP A 28 23.24 48.82 0.26
CA ASP A 28 22.63 48.75 1.59
C ASP A 28 21.18 49.22 1.48
N ALA A 29 20.29 48.31 1.10
CA ALA A 29 18.91 48.39 1.55
C ALA A 29 18.88 47.73 2.92
N LEU A 30 18.72 48.53 3.97
CA LEU A 30 18.38 48.03 5.30
C LEU A 30 17.17 47.10 5.16
N LEU A 31 17.37 45.81 5.41
CA LEU A 31 16.27 44.86 5.54
C LEU A 31 15.39 45.32 6.70
N ALA A 32 14.26 45.94 6.37
CA ALA A 32 13.28 46.37 7.35
C ALA A 32 12.77 45.13 8.11
N ILE A 33 12.72 45.23 9.44
CA ILE A 33 12.00 44.27 10.27
C ILE A 33 10.55 44.25 9.80
N GLY A 34 10.13 43.13 9.22
CA GLY A 34 8.80 42.96 8.59
C GLY A 34 8.82 42.48 7.14
N THR A 35 9.99 42.27 6.52
CA THR A 35 10.06 41.69 5.17
C THR A 35 9.92 40.17 5.25
N PRO A 36 8.88 39.53 4.66
CA PRO A 36 8.82 38.08 4.61
C PRO A 36 9.91 37.58 3.65
N ALA A 37 10.84 36.79 4.17
CA ALA A 37 11.72 35.99 3.33
C ALA A 37 10.82 35.02 2.55
N ALA A 38 10.80 35.13 1.22
CA ALA A 38 10.20 34.12 0.37
C ALA A 38 11.05 32.85 0.49
N ALA A 39 10.71 32.00 1.46
CA ALA A 39 11.16 30.63 1.47
C ALA A 39 10.76 30.03 0.12
N ALA A 40 11.72 29.49 -0.62
CA ALA A 40 11.41 28.64 -1.75
C ALA A 40 10.56 27.49 -1.20
N GLN A 41 9.25 27.56 -1.44
CA GLN A 41 8.32 26.48 -1.14
C GLN A 41 8.61 25.39 -2.17
N GLU A 42 9.67 24.61 -1.94
CA GLU A 42 9.73 23.30 -2.57
C GLU A 42 8.53 22.53 -2.03
N ALA A 43 7.55 22.29 -2.91
CA ALA A 43 6.42 21.44 -2.59
C ALA A 43 6.97 20.02 -2.36
N GLN A 44 7.37 19.73 -1.11
CA GLN A 44 7.62 18.37 -0.69
C GLN A 44 6.28 17.63 -0.79
N THR A 45 6.11 16.90 -1.88
CA THR A 45 4.96 16.03 -2.08
C THR A 45 5.20 14.80 -1.21
N GLU A 46 4.50 14.72 -0.08
CA GLU A 46 4.54 13.54 0.78
C GLU A 46 4.20 12.28 -0.05
N PRO A 47 4.96 11.17 0.11
CA PRO A 47 4.64 9.91 -0.55
C PRO A 47 3.17 9.50 -0.37
N SER A 48 2.59 8.88 -1.41
CA SER A 48 1.17 8.49 -1.45
C SER A 48 0.70 7.68 -0.23
N TYR A 49 1.59 6.90 0.39
CA TYR A 49 1.25 6.14 1.60
C TYR A 49 0.85 7.04 2.79
N TRP A 50 1.41 8.25 2.93
CA TRP A 50 1.07 9.16 4.03
C TRP A 50 -0.36 9.67 3.95
N GLN A 51 -0.88 9.80 2.73
CA GLN A 51 -2.29 10.15 2.54
C GLN A 51 -3.17 9.04 3.11
N MET A 52 -2.81 7.76 2.95
CA MET A 52 -3.58 6.67 3.58
C MET A 52 -3.40 6.55 5.10
N TYR A 53 -2.34 7.13 5.68
CA TYR A 53 -2.09 7.02 7.12
C TYR A 53 -3.21 7.65 7.97
N TYR A 54 -3.78 8.77 7.51
CA TYR A 54 -4.84 9.49 8.22
C TYR A 54 -6.23 9.38 7.56
N ASN A 55 -6.30 8.86 6.33
CA ASN A 55 -7.47 9.05 5.49
C ASN A 55 -8.57 8.01 5.74
N PHE A 56 -9.48 8.34 6.64
CA PHE A 56 -10.80 7.71 6.75
C PHE A 56 -11.83 8.31 5.78
N ALA A 57 -11.45 9.29 4.96
CA ALA A 57 -12.31 9.97 4.01
C ALA A 57 -12.07 9.46 2.57
N PRO A 58 -13.02 9.69 1.65
CA PRO A 58 -12.82 9.38 0.24
C PRO A 58 -11.61 10.13 -0.34
N PRO A 59 -10.79 9.50 -1.19
CA PRO A 59 -9.65 10.17 -1.82
C PRO A 59 -10.06 11.29 -2.80
N THR A 60 -9.18 12.28 -2.94
CA THR A 60 -9.31 13.34 -3.94
C THR A 60 -9.06 12.81 -5.36
N ASP A 61 -9.53 13.55 -6.38
CA ASP A 61 -9.30 13.17 -7.78
C ASP A 61 -7.83 13.22 -8.15
N GLU A 62 -7.11 14.20 -7.61
CA GLU A 62 -5.67 14.37 -7.79
C GLU A 62 -4.89 13.19 -7.20
N PHE A 63 -5.31 12.68 -6.04
CA PHE A 63 -4.66 11.52 -5.42
C PHE A 63 -4.86 10.25 -6.26
N ILE A 64 -6.08 10.00 -6.75
CA ILE A 64 -6.34 8.84 -7.60
C ILE A 64 -5.54 8.93 -8.91
N ALA A 65 -5.44 10.11 -9.51
CA ALA A 65 -4.62 10.33 -10.70
C ALA A 65 -3.13 10.03 -10.42
N GLY A 66 -2.63 10.43 -9.24
CA GLY A 66 -1.28 10.07 -8.78
C GLY A 66 -1.07 8.56 -8.68
N LEU A 67 -1.99 7.85 -8.03
CA LEU A 67 -1.95 6.38 -7.92
C LEU A 67 -1.99 5.68 -9.28
N ALA A 68 -2.78 6.20 -10.22
CA ALA A 68 -2.83 5.67 -11.58
C ALA A 68 -1.47 5.81 -12.29
N ALA A 69 -0.82 6.97 -12.16
CA ALA A 69 0.51 7.20 -12.69
C ALA A 69 1.55 6.26 -12.05
N GLU A 70 1.52 6.09 -10.71
CA GLU A 70 2.40 5.16 -9.99
C GLU A 70 2.22 3.70 -10.44
N GLN A 71 0.97 3.30 -10.72
CA GLN A 71 0.64 1.96 -11.20
C GLN A 71 0.85 1.78 -12.71
N GLY A 72 1.26 2.83 -13.43
CA GLY A 72 1.53 2.79 -14.87
C GLY A 72 0.28 2.54 -15.70
N VAL A 73 -0.87 3.07 -15.28
CA VAL A 73 -2.14 2.93 -16.01
C VAL A 73 -2.62 4.29 -16.53
N ALA A 74 -3.20 4.29 -17.73
CA ALA A 74 -3.80 5.50 -18.31
C ALA A 74 -5.07 5.86 -17.53
N TYR A 75 -5.20 7.13 -17.15
CA TYR A 75 -6.34 7.62 -16.38
C TYR A 75 -6.72 9.04 -16.80
N THR A 76 -7.96 9.20 -17.22
CA THR A 76 -8.58 10.49 -17.52
C THR A 76 -9.38 11.00 -16.31
N PRO A 77 -9.00 12.14 -15.70
CA PRO A 77 -9.73 12.73 -14.58
C PRO A 77 -11.18 13.14 -14.92
N GLY A 78 -12.00 13.33 -13.89
CA GLY A 78 -13.38 13.82 -14.04
C GLY A 78 -14.47 12.74 -14.01
N LYS A 79 -14.08 11.46 -13.91
CA LYS A 79 -15.00 10.34 -13.62
C LYS A 79 -15.75 10.60 -12.30
N LYS A 80 -16.91 9.96 -12.10
CA LYS A 80 -17.76 10.17 -10.91
C LYS A 80 -18.10 8.84 -10.25
N GLY A 81 -18.42 8.89 -8.95
CA GLY A 81 -18.72 7.71 -8.16
C GLY A 81 -17.60 6.67 -8.20
N GLU A 82 -17.97 5.39 -8.34
CA GLU A 82 -17.03 4.27 -8.41
C GLU A 82 -16.07 4.35 -9.60
N ALA A 83 -16.52 4.92 -10.74
CA ALA A 83 -15.73 4.97 -11.97
C ALA A 83 -14.39 5.72 -11.79
N ARG A 84 -14.29 6.59 -10.77
CA ARG A 84 -13.05 7.29 -10.40
C ARG A 84 -11.91 6.33 -10.08
N PHE A 85 -12.21 5.13 -9.58
CA PHE A 85 -11.21 4.16 -9.15
C PHE A 85 -10.73 3.22 -10.26
N TYR A 86 -11.08 3.49 -11.52
CA TYR A 86 -10.70 2.65 -12.64
C TYR A 86 -9.90 3.43 -13.68
N ALA A 87 -8.88 2.78 -14.22
CA ALA A 87 -8.14 3.24 -15.37
C ALA A 87 -9.03 3.33 -16.62
N ASP A 88 -8.54 3.94 -17.68
CA ASP A 88 -9.28 4.13 -18.93
C ASP A 88 -9.58 2.80 -19.64
N ASP A 89 -8.79 1.76 -19.37
CA ASP A 89 -9.02 0.39 -19.85
C ASP A 89 -9.85 -0.47 -18.87
N GLY A 90 -10.38 0.12 -17.80
CA GLY A 90 -11.19 -0.58 -16.81
C GLY A 90 -10.40 -1.36 -15.75
N ARG A 91 -9.07 -1.34 -15.76
CA ARG A 91 -8.29 -1.93 -14.66
C ARG A 91 -8.53 -1.16 -13.35
N PRO A 92 -8.74 -1.84 -12.21
CA PRO A 92 -8.84 -1.18 -10.92
C PRO A 92 -7.54 -0.46 -10.56
N ILE A 93 -7.66 0.76 -10.04
CA ILE A 93 -6.56 1.53 -9.43
C ILE A 93 -6.63 1.26 -7.93
N TYR A 94 -5.69 0.47 -7.42
CA TYR A 94 -5.68 0.10 -6.01
C TYR A 94 -5.13 1.24 -5.13
N PRO A 95 -5.57 1.35 -3.87
CA PRO A 95 -5.00 2.28 -2.92
C PRO A 95 -3.53 1.95 -2.60
N SER A 96 -2.75 2.96 -2.22
CA SER A 96 -1.41 2.76 -1.65
C SER A 96 -1.46 2.09 -0.28
N ASN A 97 -0.30 1.88 0.36
CA ASN A 97 -0.18 1.27 1.70
C ASN A 97 -0.87 -0.10 1.80
N ASP A 98 -0.77 -0.92 0.74
CA ASP A 98 -1.45 -2.22 0.65
C ASP A 98 -2.98 -2.14 0.91
N GLY A 99 -3.60 -0.98 0.68
CA GLY A 99 -5.01 -0.72 0.96
C GLY A 99 -5.40 -0.61 2.43
N ALA A 100 -4.40 -0.44 3.31
CA ALA A 100 -4.64 -0.17 4.72
C ALA A 100 -4.68 1.35 5.02
N VAL A 101 -5.52 1.73 5.98
CA VAL A 101 -5.40 3.01 6.68
C VAL A 101 -4.50 2.87 7.90
N GLY A 102 -3.67 3.88 8.15
CA GLY A 102 -2.75 3.90 9.28
C GLY A 102 -1.67 2.81 9.20
N LEU A 103 -1.36 2.24 10.37
CA LEU A 103 -0.27 1.26 10.53
C LEU A 103 -0.68 -0.14 10.09
N ILE A 104 0.23 -0.79 9.37
CA ILE A 104 0.22 -2.23 9.18
C ILE A 104 1.09 -2.84 10.27
N VAL A 105 0.52 -3.74 11.07
CA VAL A 105 1.24 -4.44 12.14
C VAL A 105 1.52 -5.87 11.72
N THR A 106 2.70 -6.38 12.09
CA THR A 106 3.03 -7.80 11.87
C THR A 106 2.53 -8.62 13.04
N VAL A 107 1.80 -9.70 12.76
CA VAL A 107 1.18 -10.59 13.74
C VAL A 107 1.42 -12.06 13.38
N THR A 108 1.11 -12.93 14.33
CA THR A 108 0.97 -14.37 14.12
C THR A 108 -0.52 -14.72 14.14
N LEU A 109 -1.01 -15.42 13.13
CA LEU A 109 -2.35 -16.01 13.16
C LEU A 109 -2.27 -17.35 13.93
N PRO A 110 -3.00 -17.53 15.04
CA PRO A 110 -3.03 -18.81 15.75
C PRO A 110 -3.78 -19.89 14.96
N ALA A 111 -3.50 -21.15 15.30
CA ALA A 111 -4.30 -22.26 14.81
C ALA A 111 -5.75 -22.15 15.31
N GLY A 112 -6.70 -22.53 14.46
CA GLY A 112 -8.15 -22.42 14.68
C GLY A 112 -8.77 -21.13 14.15
N ASP A 113 -7.98 -20.13 13.74
CA ASP A 113 -8.52 -18.92 13.12
C ASP A 113 -9.23 -19.25 11.80
N VAL A 114 -10.39 -18.62 11.58
CA VAL A 114 -11.16 -18.73 10.34
C VAL A 114 -10.94 -17.48 9.48
N LEU A 115 -10.49 -17.72 8.26
CA LEU A 115 -10.14 -16.71 7.28
C LEU A 115 -11.04 -16.85 6.06
N THR A 116 -11.35 -15.74 5.42
CA THR A 116 -12.29 -15.70 4.30
C THR A 116 -11.76 -14.82 3.19
N ARG A 117 -12.08 -15.16 1.94
CA ARG A 117 -11.55 -14.49 0.75
C ARG A 117 -12.58 -14.45 -0.37
N TYR A 118 -12.57 -13.35 -1.12
CA TYR A 118 -13.12 -13.30 -2.47
C TYR A 118 -11.95 -13.34 -3.45
N GLY A 119 -11.89 -14.34 -4.32
CA GLY A 119 -10.80 -14.51 -5.28
C GLY A 119 -10.02 -15.81 -5.13
N LYS A 120 -9.46 -16.28 -6.25
CA LYS A 120 -8.55 -17.43 -6.35
C LYS A 120 -7.45 -17.51 -5.26
N PRO A 121 -7.03 -18.73 -4.87
CA PRO A 121 -6.01 -18.96 -3.83
C PRO A 121 -4.58 -18.60 -4.28
N THR A 122 -4.38 -18.18 -5.52
CA THR A 122 -3.08 -17.63 -5.97
C THR A 122 -2.75 -16.29 -5.31
N GLY A 123 -3.72 -15.65 -4.66
CA GLY A 123 -3.54 -14.41 -3.90
C GLY A 123 -2.99 -14.63 -2.48
N ARG A 124 -2.83 -13.53 -1.75
CA ARG A 124 -2.26 -13.49 -0.39
C ARG A 124 -3.14 -12.75 0.64
N TYR A 125 -4.20 -12.11 0.19
CA TYR A 125 -5.08 -11.30 1.05
C TYR A 125 -6.29 -12.10 1.48
N VAL A 126 -6.56 -12.09 2.78
CA VAL A 126 -7.72 -12.70 3.43
C VAL A 126 -8.24 -11.74 4.50
N SER A 127 -9.44 -11.97 5.00
CA SER A 127 -9.98 -11.28 6.17
C SER A 127 -10.40 -12.31 7.22
N PRO A 128 -10.47 -11.94 8.51
CA PRO A 128 -11.19 -12.77 9.47
C PRO A 128 -12.63 -12.96 9.01
N ASP A 129 -13.27 -14.04 9.47
CA ASP A 129 -14.69 -14.22 9.26
C ASP A 129 -15.53 -13.04 9.78
N GLY A 130 -16.71 -12.83 9.18
CA GLY A 130 -17.64 -11.75 9.52
C GLY A 130 -17.36 -10.41 8.85
N MET A 131 -16.28 -10.25 8.07
CA MET A 131 -16.05 -9.03 7.27
C MET A 131 -16.88 -9.06 5.98
N THR A 132 -17.81 -8.13 5.82
CA THR A 132 -18.68 -8.03 4.64
C THR A 132 -17.90 -7.63 3.37
N PHE A 133 -18.46 -7.88 2.18
CA PHE A 133 -17.85 -7.42 0.92
C PHE A 133 -17.64 -5.90 0.91
N GLU A 134 -18.60 -5.17 1.49
CA GLU A 134 -18.58 -3.72 1.62
C GLU A 134 -17.43 -3.22 2.51
N GLN A 135 -17.14 -3.95 3.59
CA GLN A 135 -16.02 -3.65 4.49
C GLN A 135 -14.65 -3.99 3.90
N ARG A 136 -14.62 -4.81 2.84
CA ARG A 136 -13.38 -5.23 2.17
C ARG A 136 -12.94 -4.30 1.05
N ALA A 137 -13.79 -3.35 0.66
CA ALA A 137 -13.50 -2.38 -0.39
C ALA A 137 -12.87 -3.04 -1.64
N LEU A 138 -13.51 -4.09 -2.16
CA LEU A 138 -13.07 -4.79 -3.37
C LEU A 138 -13.69 -4.15 -4.62
N PRO A 139 -12.97 -4.15 -5.76
CA PRO A 139 -13.50 -3.59 -7.00
C PRO A 139 -14.70 -4.40 -7.48
N SER A 140 -15.63 -3.77 -8.20
CA SER A 140 -16.80 -4.42 -8.80
C SER A 140 -16.46 -5.52 -9.81
N THR A 141 -15.22 -5.58 -10.29
CA THR A 141 -14.68 -6.71 -11.07
C THR A 141 -14.49 -7.99 -10.24
N THR A 142 -14.60 -7.92 -8.91
CA THR A 142 -14.50 -9.08 -8.02
C THR A 142 -15.87 -9.73 -7.85
N SER A 143 -15.95 -11.04 -8.10
CA SER A 143 -17.20 -11.80 -7.93
C SER A 143 -17.45 -12.14 -6.46
N GLU A 144 -18.64 -11.83 -5.96
CA GLU A 144 -19.11 -12.31 -4.65
C GLU A 144 -19.27 -13.84 -4.61
N GLY A 145 -19.44 -14.48 -5.77
CA GLY A 145 -19.53 -15.94 -5.85
C GLY A 145 -18.18 -16.66 -5.75
N ASP A 146 -17.06 -15.95 -5.90
CA ASP A 146 -15.70 -16.52 -5.76
C ASP A 146 -15.26 -16.47 -4.28
N PHE A 147 -16.16 -16.91 -3.38
CA PHE A 147 -15.99 -16.83 -1.93
C PHE A 147 -15.43 -18.14 -1.36
N HIS A 148 -14.36 -18.02 -0.58
CA HIS A 148 -13.63 -19.13 0.01
C HIS A 148 -13.44 -18.93 1.51
N VAL A 149 -13.47 -20.03 2.25
CA VAL A 149 -13.22 -20.07 3.69
C VAL A 149 -12.04 -20.99 3.97
N TYR A 150 -11.13 -20.56 4.83
CA TYR A 150 -9.94 -21.29 5.21
C TYR A 150 -9.82 -21.35 6.74
N CYS A 151 -9.45 -22.51 7.26
CA CYS A 151 -9.04 -22.67 8.65
C CYS A 151 -7.51 -22.65 8.75
N VAL A 152 -6.99 -21.95 9.75
CA VAL A 152 -5.58 -21.98 10.11
C VAL A 152 -5.30 -23.26 10.87
N GLU A 153 -4.57 -24.19 10.26
CA GLU A 153 -4.24 -25.49 10.86
C GLU A 153 -3.02 -25.38 11.78
N ARG A 154 -2.09 -24.47 11.47
CA ARG A 154 -0.87 -24.22 12.24
C ARG A 154 -0.57 -22.73 12.29
N PRO A 155 0.07 -22.22 13.37
CA PRO A 155 0.37 -20.81 13.48
C PRO A 155 1.12 -20.26 12.25
N ILE A 156 0.69 -19.10 11.74
CA ILE A 156 1.30 -18.44 10.59
C ILE A 156 1.92 -17.13 11.05
N ASP A 157 3.25 -17.09 11.08
CA ASP A 157 4.03 -15.89 11.43
C ASP A 157 4.17 -14.93 10.25
N GLY A 158 4.56 -13.67 10.53
CA GLY A 158 4.87 -12.69 9.51
C GLY A 158 3.65 -12.18 8.74
N VAL A 159 2.45 -12.33 9.30
CA VAL A 159 1.20 -11.88 8.68
C VAL A 159 1.06 -10.37 8.90
N GLN A 160 0.85 -9.62 7.82
CA GLN A 160 0.61 -8.19 7.88
C GLN A 160 -0.87 -7.91 8.08
N LYS A 161 -1.24 -7.32 9.22
CA LYS A 161 -2.60 -6.93 9.59
C LYS A 161 -2.81 -5.44 9.39
N GLY A 162 -3.88 -5.07 8.69
CA GLY A 162 -4.27 -3.68 8.48
C GLY A 162 -5.78 -3.47 8.51
N LYS A 163 -6.20 -2.24 8.81
CA LYS A 163 -7.60 -1.81 8.65
C LYS A 163 -7.80 -1.33 7.21
N ILE A 164 -8.81 -1.84 6.52
CA ILE A 164 -9.04 -1.58 5.09
C ILE A 164 -9.52 -0.14 4.87
N ALA A 165 -8.96 0.55 3.88
CA ALA A 165 -9.39 1.88 3.49
C ALA A 165 -10.75 1.88 2.77
N PRO A 166 -11.58 2.93 2.91
CA PRO A 166 -12.74 3.12 2.04
C PRO A 166 -12.26 3.31 0.59
N TRP A 167 -12.67 2.42 -0.31
CA TRP A 167 -12.21 2.42 -1.71
C TRP A 167 -13.25 1.78 -2.63
N PHE A 168 -13.14 1.99 -3.95
CA PHE A 168 -14.09 1.48 -4.96
C PHE A 168 -15.56 1.78 -4.62
N GLY A 169 -15.84 2.98 -4.08
CA GLY A 169 -17.21 3.36 -3.69
C GLY A 169 -17.76 2.61 -2.48
N ARG A 170 -16.92 1.86 -1.76
CA ARG A 170 -17.30 1.05 -0.61
C ARG A 170 -16.79 1.60 0.70
N THR A 171 -17.47 1.25 1.80
CA THR A 171 -17.16 1.77 3.14
C THR A 171 -15.80 1.35 3.69
N GLY A 172 -15.27 0.18 3.30
CA GLY A 172 -14.03 -0.34 3.87
C GLY A 172 -14.14 -0.52 5.39
N GLY A 173 -13.05 -0.30 6.10
CA GLY A 173 -13.02 -0.33 7.57
C GLY A 173 -12.98 -1.72 8.19
N GLY A 174 -13.09 -2.79 7.39
CA GLY A 174 -12.84 -4.16 7.82
C GLY A 174 -11.35 -4.42 8.12
N ILE A 175 -11.05 -5.66 8.50
CA ILE A 175 -9.67 -6.11 8.74
C ILE A 175 -9.21 -6.94 7.55
N GLN A 176 -7.97 -6.70 7.12
CA GLN A 176 -7.26 -7.56 6.18
C GLN A 176 -5.99 -8.13 6.78
N TYR A 177 -5.65 -9.32 6.32
CA TYR A 177 -4.39 -10.00 6.52
C TYR A 177 -3.73 -10.23 5.16
N LYS A 178 -2.48 -9.81 5.02
CA LYS A 178 -1.61 -10.23 3.92
C LYS A 178 -0.68 -11.31 4.44
N LEU A 179 -0.94 -12.53 4.00
CA LEU A 179 -0.20 -13.73 4.39
C LEU A 179 1.24 -13.69 3.86
N PRO A 180 2.21 -14.36 4.51
CA PRO A 180 3.63 -14.34 4.10
C PRO A 180 3.88 -15.01 2.74
N ASP A 181 2.98 -15.90 2.30
CA ASP A 181 3.02 -16.55 1.00
C ASP A 181 1.59 -16.70 0.41
N ARG A 182 1.49 -17.18 -0.84
CA ARG A 182 0.22 -17.47 -1.51
C ARG A 182 -0.56 -18.52 -0.75
N ILE A 183 -1.89 -18.39 -0.77
CA ILE A 183 -2.79 -19.32 -0.07
C ILE A 183 -2.58 -20.75 -0.58
N VAL A 184 -2.40 -20.97 -1.88
CA VAL A 184 -2.06 -22.29 -2.44
C VAL A 184 -0.84 -22.92 -1.77
N ASN A 185 0.25 -22.18 -1.60
CA ASN A 185 1.49 -22.68 -1.00
C ASN A 185 1.30 -22.98 0.49
N LEU A 186 0.51 -22.16 1.19
CA LEU A 186 0.20 -22.37 2.62
C LEU A 186 -0.72 -23.59 2.82
N MET A 187 -1.58 -23.91 1.86
CA MET A 187 -2.35 -25.16 1.87
C MET A 187 -1.48 -26.37 1.58
N GLU A 188 -0.60 -26.31 0.58
CA GLU A 188 0.39 -27.37 0.29
C GLU A 188 1.30 -27.64 1.49
N ALA A 189 1.67 -26.58 2.22
CA ALA A 189 2.42 -26.68 3.46
C ALA A 189 1.56 -27.08 4.67
N SER A 190 0.27 -27.43 4.50
CA SER A 190 -0.63 -27.80 5.61
C SER A 190 -0.67 -26.78 6.76
N MET A 191 -0.56 -25.49 6.43
CA MET A 191 -0.78 -24.38 7.37
C MET A 191 -2.20 -23.83 7.26
N LEU A 192 -2.79 -23.92 6.08
CA LEU A 192 -4.19 -23.62 5.82
C LEU A 192 -4.91 -24.86 5.29
N ARG A 193 -6.21 -24.95 5.54
CA ARG A 193 -7.12 -25.88 4.87
C ARG A 193 -8.35 -25.12 4.41
N GLU A 194 -8.76 -25.34 3.16
CA GLU A 194 -10.02 -24.82 2.64
C GLU A 194 -11.20 -25.62 3.20
N VAL A 195 -12.26 -24.90 3.57
CA VAL A 195 -13.50 -25.49 4.11
C VAL A 195 -14.47 -25.68 2.96
N ASP A 196 -15.01 -26.90 2.82
CA ASP A 196 -16.10 -27.15 1.88
C ASP A 196 -17.44 -26.70 2.50
N LEU A 197 -17.93 -25.56 2.02
CA LEU A 197 -19.18 -24.96 2.50
C LEU A 197 -20.43 -25.78 2.13
N ALA A 198 -20.34 -26.69 1.15
CA ALA A 198 -21.45 -27.57 0.82
C ALA A 198 -21.62 -28.63 1.92
N GLU A 199 -20.52 -29.22 2.38
CA GLU A 199 -20.53 -30.26 3.42
C GLU A 199 -20.98 -29.72 4.79
N GLU A 200 -20.60 -28.49 5.16
CA GLU A 200 -21.03 -27.88 6.43
C GLU A 200 -22.54 -27.60 6.49
N LYS A 201 -23.16 -27.25 5.36
CA LYS A 201 -24.62 -27.02 5.30
C LYS A 201 -25.43 -28.31 5.38
N GLU A 202 -24.85 -29.45 4.99
CA GLU A 202 -25.50 -30.76 5.11
C GLU A 202 -25.39 -31.33 6.53
N ALA A 203 -24.40 -30.88 7.31
CA ALA A 203 -24.14 -31.33 8.67
C ALA A 203 -24.86 -30.53 9.78
N ALA A 204 -25.50 -29.40 9.44
CA ALA A 204 -26.19 -28.48 10.36
C ALA A 204 -27.72 -28.63 10.31
#